data_AF-A0A1H9AYZ1-F1
#
_entry.id   AF-A0A1H9AYZ1-F1
#
_cell.length_a   1.000
_cell.length_b   1.000
_cell.length_c   1.000
_cell.angle_alpha   90.00
_cell.angle_beta   90.00
_cell.angle_gamma   90.00
#
_symmetry.space_group_name_H-M   'P 1'
#
loop_
_entity.id
_entity.type
_entity.pdbx_description
1 polymer ?
#
loop_
_entity_poly.entity_id
_entity_poly.type
_entity_poly.pdbx_seq_one_letter_code
_entity_poly.pdbx_strand_id
1 'polypeptide(L)' 'MSPSNQYKVQIIKRRDGLFTTEVYMWQEDCGYEFWSPIKIGLSLIETEEVAVTLAIEQLKQYSGEIITL' A
#
# COMPACT_ATOMS: atom_id res chain seq x y z
N MET A 1 2.73 -0.27 18.52
CA MET A 1 3.20 -0.91 17.27
C MET A 1 4.12 0.08 16.56
N SER A 2 5.22 -0.36 15.95
CA SER A 2 5.99 0.53 15.08
C SER A 2 5.17 0.89 13.84
N PRO A 3 5.34 2.07 13.21
CA PRO A 3 4.62 2.45 11.99
C PRO A 3 4.78 1.43 10.85
N SER A 4 5.94 0.80 10.76
CA SER A 4 6.26 -0.35 9.89
C SER A 4 5.33 -1.56 10.03
N ASN A 5 4.71 -1.75 11.20
CA ASN A 5 3.73 -2.81 11.43
C ASN A 5 2.28 -2.34 11.22
N GLN A 6 2.05 -1.04 10.95
CA GLN A 6 0.72 -0.46 10.84
C GLN A 6 0.27 -0.22 9.40
N TYR A 7 1.19 -0.18 8.44
CA TYR A 7 0.86 0.09 7.05
C TYR A 7 1.49 -0.95 6.13
N LYS A 8 0.77 -1.27 5.06
CA LYS A 8 1.32 -2.03 3.94
C LYS A 8 0.76 -1.48 2.63
N VAL A 9 1.51 -1.67 1.56
CA VAL A 9 1.03 -1.42 0.20
C VAL A 9 1.10 -2.73 -0.58
N GLN A 10 0.03 -3.04 -1.30
CA GLN A 10 -0.03 -4.20 -2.19
C GLN A 10 0.03 -3.74 -3.64
N ILE A 11 0.88 -4.39 -4.43
CA ILE A 11 0.94 -4.23 -5.88
C ILE A 11 0.12 -5.37 -6.48
N ILE A 12 -0.88 -5.03 -7.28
CA ILE A 12 -1.82 -6.00 -7.87
C ILE A 12 -1.66 -5.93 -9.38
N LYS A 13 -1.21 -7.04 -9.98
CA LYS A 13 -1.23 -7.21 -11.44
C LYS A 13 -2.62 -7.60 -11.91
N ARG A 14 -3.19 -6.81 -12.80
CA ARG A 14 -4.54 -6.98 -13.34
C ARG A 14 -4.54 -7.88 -14.57
N ARG A 15 -5.74 -8.30 -14.99
CA ARG A 15 -5.93 -9.13 -16.19
C ARG A 15 -5.59 -8.41 -17.49
N ASP A 16 -5.70 -7.08 -17.51
CA ASP A 16 -5.37 -6.23 -18.66
C ASP A 16 -3.85 -5.98 -18.79
N GLY A 17 -3.03 -6.59 -17.93
CA GLY A 17 -1.57 -6.45 -17.95
C GLY A 17 -1.05 -5.22 -17.19
N LEU A 18 -1.94 -4.32 -16.77
CA LEU A 18 -1.61 -3.15 -15.97
C LEU A 18 -1.49 -3.53 -14.48
N PHE A 19 -0.93 -2.63 -13.70
CA PHE A 19 -0.79 -2.73 -12.25
C PHE A 19 -1.66 -1.68 -11.55
N THR A 20 -2.06 -1.98 -10.33
CA THR A 20 -2.67 -1.05 -9.37
C THR A 20 -1.99 -1.21 -8.02
N THR A 21 -1.91 -0.14 -7.24
CA THR A 21 -1.47 -0.21 -5.84
C THR A 21 -2.64 0.02 -4.89
N GLU A 22 -2.65 -0.69 -3.76
CA GLU A 22 -3.64 -0.52 -2.69
C GLU A 22 -2.93 -0.39 -1.35
N VAL A 23 -3.27 0.68 -0.60
CA VAL A 23 -2.70 0.93 0.73
C VAL A 23 -3.66 0.41 1.79
N TYR A 24 -3.12 -0.29 2.78
CA TYR A 24 -3.86 -0.82 3.91
C TYR A 24 -3.27 -0.34 5.23
N MET A 25 -4.14 -0.11 6.20
CA MET A 25 -3.78 0.19 7.58
C MET A 25 -4.25 -0.94 8.49
N TRP A 26 -3.40 -1.37 9.43
CA TRP A 26 -3.76 -2.30 10.48
C TRP A 26 -4.71 -1.63 11.47
N GLN A 27 -5.86 -2.24 11.70
CA GLN A 27 -6.86 -1.75 12.63
C GLN A 27 -7.27 -2.86 13.59
N GLU A 28 -7.61 -2.45 14.80
CA GLU A 28 -8.24 -3.28 15.81
C GLU A 28 -9.57 -2.61 16.19
N ASP A 29 -10.69 -3.27 15.96
CA ASP A 29 -12.02 -2.79 16.33
C ASP A 29 -12.78 -3.89 17.06
N CYS A 30 -13.25 -3.59 18.28
CA CYS A 30 -14.01 -4.52 19.12
C CYS A 30 -13.32 -5.90 19.31
N GLY A 31 -11.98 -5.93 19.36
CA GLY A 31 -11.17 -7.16 19.51
C GLY A 31 -10.95 -7.94 18.21
N TYR A 32 -11.38 -7.41 17.07
CA TYR A 32 -11.05 -7.95 15.75
C TYR A 32 -9.88 -7.18 15.15
N GLU A 33 -8.86 -7.91 14.71
CA GLU A 33 -7.69 -7.35 14.03
C GLU A 33 -7.79 -7.58 12.52
N PHE A 34 -7.64 -6.51 11.73
CA PHE A 34 -7.74 -6.60 10.27
C PHE A 34 -6.96 -5.51 9.54
N TRP A 35 -6.63 -5.80 8.28
CA TRP A 35 -6.12 -4.81 7.34
C TRP A 35 -7.28 -4.08 6.67
N SER A 36 -7.47 -2.80 7.00
CA SER A 36 -8.47 -1.96 6.35
C SER A 36 -7.87 -1.22 5.16
N PRO A 37 -8.50 -1.26 3.97
CA PRO A 37 -8.03 -0.46 2.85
C PRO A 37 -8.22 1.03 3.13
N ILE A 38 -7.24 1.83 2.75
CA ILE A 38 -7.36 3.29 2.70
C ILE A 38 -7.96 3.61 1.32
N LYS A 39 -9.13 4.26 1.30
CA LYS A 39 -9.79 4.64 0.04
C LYS A 39 -8.99 5.75 -0.65
N ILE A 40 -8.08 5.33 -1.52
CA ILE A 40 -7.33 6.18 -2.44
C ILE A 40 -7.87 5.87 -3.84
N GLY A 41 -7.98 6.87 -4.71
CA GLY A 41 -8.42 6.66 -6.09
C GLY A 41 -7.61 5.57 -6.80
N LEU A 42 -8.21 4.93 -7.79
CA LEU A 42 -7.56 3.85 -8.54
C LEU A 42 -6.54 4.43 -9.54
N SER A 43 -5.27 4.07 -9.39
CA SER A 43 -4.21 4.40 -10.35
C SER A 43 -3.90 3.19 -11.23
N LEU A 44 -3.97 3.35 -12.55
CA LEU A 44 -3.53 2.35 -13.52
C LEU A 44 -2.06 2.60 -13.88
N ILE A 45 -1.23 1.57 -13.77
CA ILE A 45 0.22 1.68 -13.86
C ILE A 45 0.73 0.69 -14.92
N GLU A 46 1.60 1.14 -15.80
CA GLU A 46 2.00 0.36 -16.98
C GLU A 46 3.07 -0.70 -16.69
N THR A 47 4.00 -0.43 -15.77
CA THR A 47 5.13 -1.34 -15.48
C THR A 47 5.23 -1.68 -14.00
N GLU A 48 5.87 -2.81 -13.71
CA GLU A 48 6.10 -3.28 -12.35
C GLU A 48 7.04 -2.35 -11.59
N GLU A 49 8.08 -1.82 -12.25
CA GLU A 49 9.05 -0.91 -11.65
C GLU A 49 8.37 0.37 -11.17
N VAL A 50 7.51 0.96 -12.00
CA VAL A 50 6.73 2.15 -11.62
C VAL A 50 5.78 1.82 -10.47
N ALA A 51 5.17 0.63 -10.47
CA ALA A 51 4.30 0.19 -9.39
C ALA A 51 5.04 0.02 -8.06
N VAL A 52 6.27 -0.51 -8.09
CA VAL A 52 7.14 -0.64 -6.91
C VAL A 52 7.55 0.73 -6.39
N THR A 53 8.01 1.63 -7.27
CA THR A 53 8.36 3.00 -6.87
C THR A 53 7.18 3.69 -6.20
N LEU A 54 5.99 3.65 -6.82
CA LEU A 54 4.78 4.26 -6.26
C LEU A 54 4.38 3.61 -4.93
N ALA A 55 4.47 2.28 -4.81
CA ALA A 55 4.13 1.59 -3.58
C ALA A 55 5.01 2.02 -2.40
N ILE A 56 6.30 2.26 -2.66
CA ILE A 56 7.24 2.74 -1.65
C ILE A 56 6.96 4.19 -1.28
N GLU A 57 6.66 5.05 -2.26
CA GLU A 57 6.28 6.44 -2.00
C GLU A 57 5.01 6.51 -1.14
N GLN A 58 4.00 5.70 -1.47
CA GLN A 58 2.78 5.58 -0.67
C GLN A 58 3.09 5.08 0.74
N LEU A 59 3.92 4.04 0.88
CA LEU A 59 4.28 3.51 2.20
C LEU A 59 4.99 4.57 3.05
N LYS A 60 5.94 5.33 2.47
CA LYS A 60 6.59 6.48 3.13
C LYS A 60 5.58 7.56 3.53
N GLN A 61 4.65 7.90 2.65
CA GLN A 61 3.64 8.94 2.88
C GLN A 61 2.74 8.58 4.07
N TYR A 62 2.32 7.32 4.19
CA TYR A 62 1.40 6.88 5.23
C TYR A 62 2.10 6.47 6.54
N SER A 63 3.25 5.81 6.49
CA SER A 63 3.96 5.41 7.70
C SER A 63 4.81 6.53 8.31
N GLY A 64 5.16 7.56 7.52
CA GLY A 64 6.10 8.61 7.94
C GLY A 64 7.55 8.12 8.07
N GLU A 65 7.84 6.87 7.69
CA GLU A 65 9.18 6.29 7.77
C GLU A 65 10.02 6.64 6.54
N ILE A 66 11.32 6.81 6.75
CA ILE A 66 12.29 6.92 5.66
C ILE A 66 12.64 5.50 5.19
N ILE A 67 12.06 5.08 4.07
CA ILE A 67 12.34 3.78 3.45
C ILE A 67 13.46 3.93 2.42
N THR A 68 14.61 3.30 2.68
CA THR A 68 15.73 3.19 1.73
C THR A 68 15.73 1.79 1.11
N LEU A 69 15.81 1.71 -0.22
CA LEU A 69 15.95 0.46 -0.97
C LEU A 69 17.41 0.03 -1.08
#